data_AF-A0A7X8H747-F1
#
_entry.id   AF-A0A7X8H747-F1
#
_cell.length_a   1.000
_cell.length_b   1.000
_cell.length_c   1.000
_cell.angle_alpha   90.00
_cell.angle_beta   90.00
_cell.angle_gamma   90.00
#
_symmetry.space_group_name_H-M   'P 1'
#
loop_
_entity.id
_entity.type
_entity.pdbx_description
1 polymer ?
#
loop_
_entity_poly.entity_id
_entity_poly.type
_entity_poly.pdbx_seq_one_letter_code
_entity_poly.pdbx_strand_id
1 'polypeptide(L)'
;MIITSIGKAGKYQKTCYVFQERKCSGCFSTLVLAQLLDIPKEEKILLLVTPETTQFCPNLQNKFDQYGYHNLEMVSIPNAEDEESIFQIVLILTKIVKEGERVILDVTHSFRSLPFVYFVSILFLRAFKNVSIEGIYYGAFEEGRESNPIIDLTPLFSMAFWFHAVQTFRETGSVQPLWEIACRESSRIFQRETNKEVGYKLSHLKEPLQKLSLSTSFCLPLEMGMDVNHLLQKMDFKSDKSSFENLLALVFREISEELADFTIKLNEKNQIQLSTDELFREYKIAEWYSRHGNPDHCLIILGELMINWLIKTRNMGNWLEYNTTRERARRILNGMSNRSREGIGPDNVLKEIGDLWSSIGNQRNEFAHAGFKDQIIGIKGKKDKVNELCSKVACLLKEDLIHTFPLNERKKLLIVPFGLSPGVLYSAALLSRFDDLLIVFSKETQPLLLTALDEIRKSKKILDQNIFIFLLDDAHTDFIPLNQLKNHKVESLNGKQSSIDHFLSEYDCIEGCITGGTTAMQYIIERLLNIAQSYGVFNLKRFALIDKRSIEDQKTNPFVLGEKFLLDQQM
;
A
#
# COMPACT_ATOMS: atom_id res chain seq x y z
N MET A 1 43.36 -5.20 2.62
CA MET A 1 44.10 -6.22 1.84
C MET A 1 43.99 -5.98 0.34
N ILE A 2 45.00 -6.42 -0.42
CA ILE A 2 45.01 -6.40 -1.89
C ILE A 2 44.92 -7.83 -2.40
N ILE A 3 43.97 -8.12 -3.30
CA ILE A 3 43.90 -9.37 -4.04
C ILE A 3 44.45 -9.11 -5.44
N THR A 4 45.40 -9.93 -5.88
CA THR A 4 45.98 -9.83 -7.21
C THR A 4 46.33 -11.21 -7.74
N SER A 5 46.58 -11.31 -9.05
CA SER A 5 47.17 -12.51 -9.63
C SER A 5 48.35 -12.14 -10.50
N ILE A 6 49.25 -13.08 -10.71
CA ILE A 6 50.41 -12.92 -11.59
C ILE A 6 50.35 -14.03 -12.62
N GLY A 7 50.16 -13.66 -13.89
CA GLY A 7 50.10 -14.59 -15.01
C GLY A 7 51.46 -15.13 -15.47
N LYS A 8 51.46 -15.86 -16.59
CA LYS A 8 52.65 -16.49 -17.20
C LYS A 8 53.58 -15.51 -17.95
N ALA A 9 53.26 -14.22 -18.00
CA ALA A 9 53.88 -13.28 -18.93
C ALA A 9 55.40 -13.16 -18.70
N GLY A 10 56.15 -13.44 -19.77
CA GLY A 10 57.61 -13.41 -19.79
C GLY A 10 58.18 -12.04 -19.40
N LYS A 11 59.31 -12.08 -18.69
CA LYS A 11 60.13 -10.92 -18.26
C LYS A 11 59.31 -9.72 -17.74
N TYR A 12 58.90 -9.79 -16.46
CA TYR A 12 58.52 -8.60 -15.69
C TYR A 12 59.65 -7.57 -15.74
N GLN A 13 59.42 -6.47 -16.45
CA GLN A 13 60.36 -5.37 -16.58
C GLN A 13 59.88 -4.17 -15.77
N LYS A 14 60.81 -3.28 -15.44
CA LYS A 14 60.49 -2.05 -14.74
C LYS A 14 59.65 -1.17 -15.68
N THR A 15 58.43 -0.87 -15.25
CA THR A 15 57.46 -0.09 -16.02
C THR A 15 56.98 1.10 -15.21
N CYS A 16 56.88 2.26 -15.85
CA CYS A 16 56.27 3.46 -15.26
C CYS A 16 54.75 3.42 -15.45
N TYR A 17 54.01 3.45 -14.35
CA TYR A 17 52.56 3.57 -14.33
C TYR A 17 52.11 4.96 -13.84
N VAL A 18 50.94 5.39 -14.32
CA VAL A 18 50.32 6.68 -13.97
C VAL A 18 48.92 6.44 -13.41
N PHE A 19 48.61 7.03 -12.26
CA PHE A 19 47.24 7.07 -11.70
C PHE A 19 46.98 8.43 -11.06
N GLN A 20 45.90 9.11 -11.44
CA GLN A 20 45.51 10.43 -10.90
C GLN A 20 46.71 11.40 -10.79
N GLU A 21 47.40 11.60 -11.92
CA GLU A 21 48.60 12.45 -12.06
C GLU A 21 49.88 11.97 -11.34
N ARG A 22 49.78 11.00 -10.42
CA ARG A 22 50.94 10.38 -9.76
C ARG A 22 51.60 9.36 -10.69
N LYS A 23 52.93 9.37 -10.70
CA LYS A 23 53.76 8.41 -11.45
C LYS A 23 54.54 7.54 -10.48
N CYS A 24 54.59 6.24 -10.75
CA CYS A 24 55.42 5.32 -10.00
C CYS A 24 55.96 4.22 -10.92
N SER A 25 57.19 3.79 -10.70
CA SER A 25 57.84 2.75 -11.51
C SER A 25 58.13 1.50 -10.68
N GLY A 26 57.78 0.34 -11.22
CA GLY A 26 58.05 -0.94 -10.57
C GLY A 26 57.91 -2.11 -11.53
N CYS A 27 58.37 -3.29 -11.10
CA CYS A 27 58.31 -4.50 -11.91
C CYS A 27 56.96 -5.24 -11.80
N PHE A 28 56.21 -5.01 -10.72
CA PHE A 28 54.88 -5.58 -10.51
C PHE A 28 53.87 -4.45 -10.33
N SER A 29 52.74 -4.53 -11.05
CA SER A 29 51.68 -3.52 -10.98
C SER A 29 51.13 -3.39 -9.57
N THR A 30 51.02 -4.49 -8.83
CA THR A 30 50.44 -4.52 -7.48
C THR A 30 51.26 -3.68 -6.50
N LEU A 31 52.60 -3.75 -6.58
CA LEU A 31 53.48 -2.93 -5.76
C LEU A 31 53.39 -1.45 -6.15
N VAL A 32 53.32 -1.18 -7.46
CA VAL A 32 53.16 0.17 -7.98
C VAL A 32 51.81 0.76 -7.56
N LEU A 33 50.74 -0.01 -7.64
CA LEU A 33 49.40 0.35 -7.22
C LEU A 33 49.35 0.61 -5.71
N ALA A 34 49.94 -0.28 -4.90
CA ALA A 34 50.01 -0.11 -3.45
C ALA A 34 50.71 1.20 -3.06
N GLN A 35 51.77 1.58 -3.78
CA GLN A 35 52.45 2.87 -3.57
C GLN A 35 51.64 4.07 -4.07
N LEU A 36 50.97 3.96 -5.22
CA LEU A 36 50.15 5.04 -5.78
C LEU A 36 48.89 5.33 -4.95
N LEU A 37 48.38 4.32 -4.24
CA LEU A 37 47.22 4.41 -3.34
C LEU A 37 47.61 4.59 -1.86
N ASP A 38 48.90 4.76 -1.56
CA ASP A 38 49.45 4.89 -0.19
C ASP A 38 48.99 3.77 0.76
N ILE A 39 48.93 2.53 0.26
CA ILE A 39 48.54 1.36 1.04
C ILE A 39 49.65 1.03 2.06
N PRO A 40 49.32 0.88 3.35
CA PRO A 40 50.30 0.52 4.38
C PRO A 40 51.07 -0.77 4.03
N LYS A 41 52.33 -0.83 4.42
CA LYS A 41 53.23 -1.94 4.08
C LYS A 41 52.88 -3.25 4.80
N GLU A 42 52.17 -3.13 5.90
CA GLU A 42 51.70 -4.22 6.74
C GLU A 42 50.39 -4.86 6.20
N GLU A 43 49.72 -4.20 5.25
CA GLU A 43 48.51 -4.72 4.64
C GLU A 43 48.78 -6.03 3.91
N LYS A 44 47.85 -6.96 4.09
CA LYS A 44 47.93 -8.29 3.49
C LYS A 44 47.79 -8.18 1.97
N ILE A 45 48.69 -8.83 1.24
CA ILE A 45 48.60 -9.05 -0.21
C ILE A 45 48.31 -10.52 -0.44
N LEU A 46 47.13 -10.81 -1.01
CA LEU A 46 46.73 -12.14 -1.44
C LEU A 46 47.11 -12.32 -2.91
N LEU A 47 48.18 -13.08 -3.15
CA LEU A 47 48.69 -13.34 -4.48
C LEU A 47 48.16 -14.69 -4.98
N LEU A 48 47.21 -14.63 -5.92
CA LEU A 48 46.63 -15.79 -6.57
C LEU A 48 47.60 -16.30 -7.63
N VAL A 49 48.04 -17.55 -7.49
CA VAL A 49 49.02 -18.20 -8.37
C VAL A 49 48.41 -19.43 -9.02
N THR A 50 48.55 -19.55 -10.34
CA THR A 50 48.25 -20.81 -11.03
C THR A 50 49.45 -21.77 -10.91
N PRO A 51 49.27 -23.08 -11.17
CA PRO A 51 50.37 -24.04 -11.13
C PRO A 51 51.58 -23.63 -11.99
N GLU A 52 51.33 -22.96 -13.12
CA GLU A 52 52.37 -22.47 -14.03
C GLU A 52 53.13 -21.28 -13.42
N THR A 53 52.45 -20.34 -12.74
CA THR A 53 53.09 -19.15 -12.13
C THR A 53 54.18 -19.55 -11.13
N THR A 54 53.94 -20.57 -10.31
CA THR A 54 54.91 -21.07 -9.32
C THR A 54 56.20 -21.59 -9.97
N GLN A 55 56.12 -22.16 -11.17
CA GLN A 55 57.28 -22.66 -11.91
C GLN A 55 58.14 -21.54 -12.51
N PHE A 56 57.52 -20.43 -12.94
CA PHE A 56 58.22 -19.35 -13.66
C PHE A 56 58.81 -18.26 -12.76
N CYS A 57 58.31 -18.09 -11.52
CA CYS A 57 58.76 -17.04 -10.61
C CYS A 57 59.01 -17.54 -9.17
N PRO A 58 60.02 -18.42 -8.95
CA PRO A 58 60.23 -19.09 -7.65
C PRO A 58 60.61 -18.14 -6.49
N ASN A 59 61.06 -16.90 -6.78
CA ASN A 59 61.50 -15.91 -5.79
C ASN A 59 60.53 -14.71 -5.64
N LEU A 60 59.22 -14.92 -5.83
CA LEU A 60 58.20 -13.88 -5.73
C LEU A 60 58.21 -13.17 -4.36
N GLN A 61 58.28 -13.94 -3.28
CA GLN A 61 58.34 -13.41 -1.91
C GLN A 61 59.49 -12.41 -1.73
N ASN A 62 60.72 -12.80 -2.09
CA ASN A 62 61.92 -11.95 -1.99
C ASN A 62 61.77 -10.63 -2.76
N LYS A 63 61.07 -10.63 -3.90
CA LYS A 63 60.84 -9.41 -4.68
C LYS A 63 59.86 -8.47 -4.00
N PHE A 64 58.81 -8.97 -3.33
CA PHE A 64 57.88 -8.13 -2.56
C PHE A 64 58.53 -7.60 -1.28
N ASP A 65 59.35 -8.43 -0.62
CA ASP A 65 60.13 -8.03 0.56
C ASP A 65 61.09 -6.87 0.29
N GLN A 66 61.73 -6.83 -0.88
CA GLN A 66 62.60 -5.72 -1.29
C GLN A 66 61.89 -4.36 -1.34
N TYR A 67 60.56 -4.34 -1.53
CA TYR A 67 59.74 -3.13 -1.52
C TYR A 67 59.08 -2.87 -0.15
N GLY A 68 59.33 -3.74 0.83
CA GLY A 68 58.83 -3.64 2.19
C GLY A 68 57.43 -4.23 2.40
N TYR A 69 56.87 -4.97 1.43
CA TYR A 69 55.57 -5.63 1.58
C TYR A 69 55.76 -7.07 2.04
N HIS A 70 55.86 -7.26 3.35
CA HIS A 70 56.22 -8.54 3.98
C HIS A 70 55.02 -9.47 4.22
N ASN A 71 53.80 -8.94 4.19
CA ASN A 71 52.56 -9.70 4.45
C ASN A 71 51.96 -10.27 3.15
N LEU A 72 52.76 -11.06 2.43
CA LEU A 72 52.35 -11.72 1.19
C LEU A 72 51.87 -13.15 1.48
N GLU A 73 50.64 -13.47 1.08
CA GLU A 73 50.11 -14.83 1.12
C GLU A 73 49.85 -15.33 -0.31
N MET A 74 50.57 -16.38 -0.71
CA MET A 74 50.38 -17.03 -2.00
C MET A 74 49.27 -18.09 -1.90
N VAL A 75 48.28 -17.99 -2.78
CA VAL A 75 47.14 -18.92 -2.83
C VAL A 75 47.11 -19.59 -4.18
N SER A 76 47.18 -20.93 -4.18
CA SER A 76 47.04 -21.70 -5.41
C SER A 76 45.59 -21.68 -5.90
N ILE A 77 45.40 -21.35 -7.18
CA ILE A 77 44.12 -21.37 -7.89
C ILE A 77 44.26 -22.17 -9.20
N PRO A 78 43.17 -22.77 -9.72
CA PRO A 78 43.20 -23.41 -11.04
C PRO A 78 43.17 -22.36 -12.18
N ASN A 79 43.28 -22.82 -13.43
CA ASN A 79 43.46 -21.97 -14.62
C ASN A 79 42.18 -21.30 -15.17
N ALA A 80 41.00 -21.58 -14.61
CA ALA A 80 39.71 -21.12 -15.14
C ALA A 80 39.47 -21.53 -16.62
N GLU A 81 39.82 -22.78 -16.97
CA GLU A 81 39.71 -23.35 -18.32
C GLU A 81 38.39 -24.13 -18.53
N ASP A 82 37.73 -24.51 -17.45
CA ASP A 82 36.44 -25.20 -17.43
C ASP A 82 35.54 -24.68 -16.29
N GLU A 83 34.26 -25.04 -16.31
CA GLU A 83 33.25 -24.57 -15.35
C GLU A 83 33.60 -24.90 -13.89
N GLU A 84 34.08 -26.12 -13.62
CA GLU A 84 34.43 -26.55 -12.26
C GLU A 84 35.63 -25.76 -11.74
N SER A 85 36.64 -25.54 -12.58
CA SER A 85 37.79 -24.70 -12.22
C SER A 85 37.40 -23.25 -11.89
N ILE A 86 36.38 -22.69 -12.55
CA ILE A 86 35.84 -21.35 -12.26
C ILE A 86 35.19 -21.33 -10.87
N PHE A 87 34.32 -22.31 -10.56
CA PHE A 87 33.65 -22.39 -9.26
C PHE A 87 34.63 -22.61 -8.11
N GLN A 88 35.67 -23.42 -8.32
CA GLN A 88 36.72 -23.62 -7.32
C GLN A 88 37.43 -22.32 -6.95
N ILE A 89 37.70 -21.43 -7.92
CA ILE A 89 38.30 -20.11 -7.62
C ILE A 89 37.39 -19.28 -6.72
N VAL A 90 36.09 -19.22 -7.02
CA VAL A 90 35.11 -18.50 -6.20
C VAL A 90 35.08 -19.07 -4.78
N LEU A 91 35.07 -20.40 -4.64
CA LEU A 91 35.09 -21.10 -3.34
C LEU A 91 36.38 -20.82 -2.54
N ILE A 92 37.54 -20.81 -3.21
CA ILE A 92 38.83 -20.49 -2.58
C ILE A 92 38.80 -19.06 -2.03
N LEU A 93 38.38 -18.08 -2.84
CA LEU A 93 38.33 -16.68 -2.42
C LEU A 93 37.33 -16.45 -1.28
N THR A 94 36.13 -17.04 -1.35
CA THR A 94 35.11 -16.95 -0.30
C THR A 94 35.51 -17.62 1.01
N LYS A 95 36.41 -18.61 0.97
CA LYS A 95 36.98 -19.24 2.17
C LYS A 95 38.07 -18.40 2.83
N ILE A 96 38.90 -17.73 2.03
CA ILE A 96 40.10 -17.04 2.52
C ILE A 96 39.80 -15.62 2.97
N VAL A 97 38.96 -14.90 2.23
CA VAL A 97 38.55 -13.53 2.57
C VAL A 97 37.53 -13.60 3.70
N LYS A 98 37.81 -12.85 4.77
CA LYS A 98 36.96 -12.85 5.98
C LYS A 98 35.79 -11.89 5.84
N GLU A 99 34.78 -12.12 6.67
CA GLU A 99 33.62 -11.23 6.80
C GLU A 99 34.04 -9.79 7.09
N GLY A 100 33.45 -8.83 6.38
CA GLY A 100 33.67 -7.40 6.59
C GLY A 100 35.05 -6.88 6.20
N GLU A 101 35.89 -7.68 5.53
CA GLU A 101 37.21 -7.21 5.08
C GLU A 101 37.10 -6.09 4.03
N ARG A 102 38.14 -5.26 3.98
CA ARG A 102 38.32 -4.23 2.95
C ARG A 102 39.29 -4.73 1.89
N VAL A 103 38.82 -4.82 0.65
CA VAL A 103 39.52 -5.44 -0.46
C VAL A 103 39.76 -4.43 -1.58
N ILE A 104 40.99 -4.43 -2.07
CA ILE A 104 41.38 -3.84 -3.35
C ILE A 104 41.69 -4.99 -4.31
N LEU A 105 41.12 -4.96 -5.51
CA LEU A 105 41.38 -5.96 -6.54
C LEU A 105 42.28 -5.37 -7.64
N ASP A 106 43.46 -5.96 -7.84
CA ASP A 106 44.34 -5.66 -8.99
C ASP A 106 44.23 -6.76 -10.04
N VAL A 107 43.63 -6.45 -11.19
CA VAL A 107 43.47 -7.40 -12.30
C VAL A 107 44.52 -7.23 -13.41
N THR A 108 45.57 -6.42 -13.18
CA THR A 108 46.57 -6.07 -14.20
C THR A 108 47.25 -7.29 -14.82
N HIS A 109 47.72 -8.22 -14.00
CA HIS A 109 48.44 -9.42 -14.47
C HIS A 109 47.55 -10.66 -14.57
N SER A 110 46.23 -10.49 -14.43
CA SER A 110 45.26 -11.56 -14.55
C SER A 110 45.15 -12.03 -15.99
N PHE A 111 45.28 -13.34 -16.19
CA PHE A 111 45.36 -13.93 -17.52
C PHE A 111 44.00 -14.42 -18.02
N ARG A 112 43.67 -14.11 -19.29
CA ARG A 112 42.48 -14.59 -20.01
C ARG A 112 41.16 -14.37 -19.25
N SER A 113 40.50 -15.44 -18.80
CA SER A 113 39.18 -15.45 -18.15
C SER A 113 39.23 -15.02 -16.68
N LEU A 114 40.40 -15.07 -16.03
CA LEU A 114 40.56 -14.77 -14.60
C LEU A 114 40.05 -13.38 -14.17
N PRO A 115 40.26 -12.27 -14.91
CA PRO A 115 39.66 -10.98 -14.55
C PRO A 115 38.14 -11.05 -14.37
N PHE A 116 37.43 -11.78 -15.24
CA PHE A 116 35.98 -11.96 -15.13
C PHE A 116 35.60 -12.83 -13.93
N VAL A 117 36.34 -13.91 -13.70
CA VAL A 117 36.13 -14.78 -12.52
C VAL A 117 36.33 -13.99 -11.22
N TYR A 118 37.37 -13.16 -11.14
CA TYR A 118 37.61 -12.32 -9.96
C TYR A 118 36.54 -11.26 -9.78
N PHE A 119 36.07 -10.64 -10.87
CA PHE A 119 34.99 -9.67 -10.82
C PHE A 119 33.69 -10.29 -10.29
N VAL A 120 33.35 -11.51 -10.70
CA VAL A 120 32.22 -12.26 -10.13
C VAL A 120 32.50 -12.65 -8.67
N SER A 121 33.72 -13.10 -8.36
CA SER A 121 34.11 -13.50 -7.00
C SER A 121 33.94 -12.36 -6.00
N ILE A 122 34.31 -11.12 -6.35
CA ILE A 122 34.11 -9.97 -5.46
C ILE A 122 32.63 -9.59 -5.28
N LEU A 123 31.76 -9.86 -6.27
CA LEU A 123 30.31 -9.72 -6.09
C LEU A 123 29.80 -10.72 -5.05
N PHE A 124 30.25 -11.97 -5.12
CA PHE A 124 29.93 -13.01 -4.12
C PHE A 124 30.47 -12.65 -2.74
N LEU A 125 31.72 -12.19 -2.63
CA LEU A 125 32.29 -11.74 -1.37
C LEU A 125 31.50 -10.58 -0.77
N ARG A 126 31.07 -9.62 -1.58
CA ARG A 126 30.23 -8.53 -1.07
C ARG A 126 28.87 -9.06 -0.58
N ALA A 127 28.23 -9.94 -1.32
CA ALA A 127 26.89 -10.44 -1.00
C ALA A 127 26.86 -11.39 0.21
N PHE A 128 27.84 -12.29 0.33
CA PHE A 128 27.87 -13.36 1.34
C PHE A 128 28.82 -13.09 2.50
N LYS A 129 29.77 -12.17 2.33
CA LYS A 129 30.78 -11.82 3.34
C LYS A 129 30.79 -10.35 3.75
N ASN A 130 29.83 -9.56 3.26
CA ASN A 130 29.73 -8.12 3.50
C ASN A 130 31.07 -7.37 3.31
N VAL A 131 31.88 -7.82 2.34
CA VAL A 131 33.21 -7.27 2.05
C VAL A 131 33.06 -5.88 1.42
N SER A 132 33.87 -4.93 1.89
CA SER A 132 33.98 -3.60 1.27
C SER A 132 34.99 -3.64 0.13
N ILE A 133 34.55 -3.24 -1.07
CA ILE A 133 35.43 -3.13 -2.24
C ILE A 133 35.88 -1.68 -2.35
N GLU A 134 37.11 -1.40 -1.93
CA GLU A 134 37.71 -0.05 -1.90
C GLU A 134 38.16 0.39 -3.29
N GLY A 135 38.55 -0.57 -4.14
CA GLY A 135 38.80 -0.30 -5.54
C GLY A 135 39.12 -1.54 -6.37
N ILE A 136 38.93 -1.41 -7.69
CA ILE A 136 39.31 -2.41 -8.69
C ILE A 136 40.16 -1.71 -9.74
N TYR A 137 41.36 -2.22 -9.99
CA TYR A 137 42.35 -1.51 -10.80
C TYR A 137 42.95 -2.42 -11.87
N TYR A 138 43.23 -1.82 -13.03
CA TYR A 138 43.86 -2.47 -14.17
C TYR A 138 44.95 -1.55 -14.75
N GLY A 139 46.20 -1.98 -14.68
CA GLY A 139 47.31 -1.35 -15.39
C GLY A 139 47.27 -1.71 -16.86
N ALA A 140 46.99 -0.74 -17.72
CA ALA A 140 47.00 -0.93 -19.17
C ALA A 140 48.43 -0.89 -19.70
N PHE A 141 49.19 -1.94 -19.41
CA PHE A 141 50.58 -2.09 -19.86
C PHE A 141 50.65 -2.34 -21.38
N GLU A 142 51.53 -1.60 -22.02
CA GLU A 142 51.88 -1.76 -23.43
C GLU A 142 53.41 -1.64 -23.58
N GLU A 143 54.02 -2.58 -24.30
CA GLU A 143 55.47 -2.59 -24.49
C GLU A 143 55.94 -1.34 -25.25
N GLY A 144 57.04 -0.74 -24.80
CA GLY A 144 57.61 0.48 -25.42
C GLY A 144 56.89 1.78 -25.06
N ARG A 145 55.79 1.74 -24.29
CA ARG A 145 55.07 2.94 -23.83
C ARG A 145 55.81 3.60 -22.66
N GLU A 146 56.08 4.91 -22.77
CA GLU A 146 56.80 5.68 -21.75
C GLU A 146 56.09 5.67 -20.38
N SER A 147 54.76 5.78 -20.39
CA SER A 147 53.94 5.71 -19.18
C SER A 147 52.61 5.00 -19.43
N ASN A 148 52.27 4.08 -18.53
CA ASN A 148 51.14 3.16 -18.68
C ASN A 148 50.03 3.55 -17.68
N PRO A 149 48.80 3.84 -18.13
CA PRO A 149 47.75 4.27 -17.21
C PRO A 149 47.25 3.11 -16.35
N ILE A 150 46.98 3.38 -15.08
CA ILE A 150 46.13 2.53 -14.25
C ILE A 150 44.70 3.03 -14.40
N ILE A 151 43.81 2.13 -14.82
CA ILE A 151 42.38 2.38 -14.98
C ILE A 151 41.66 1.88 -13.74
N ASP A 152 40.82 2.74 -13.16
CA ASP A 152 39.94 2.37 -12.07
C ASP A 152 38.63 1.79 -12.62
N LEU A 153 38.44 0.49 -12.42
CA LEU A 153 37.28 -0.28 -12.85
C LEU A 153 36.18 -0.37 -11.77
N THR A 154 36.35 0.29 -10.61
CA THR A 154 35.32 0.36 -9.56
C THR A 154 33.97 0.86 -10.08
N PRO A 155 33.90 1.88 -10.98
CA PRO A 155 32.61 2.29 -11.56
C PRO A 155 31.86 1.17 -12.28
N LEU A 156 32.55 0.23 -12.93
CA LEU A 156 31.91 -0.91 -13.60
C LEU A 156 31.28 -1.85 -12.56
N PHE A 157 31.94 -2.07 -11.43
CA PHE A 157 31.37 -2.83 -10.31
C PHE A 157 30.14 -2.14 -9.71
N SER A 158 30.14 -0.81 -9.60
CA SER A 158 28.96 -0.04 -9.19
C SER A 158 27.74 -0.29 -10.08
N MET A 159 27.94 -0.45 -11.40
CA MET A 159 26.86 -0.68 -12.38
C MET A 159 26.12 -2.00 -12.14
N ALA A 160 26.77 -3.04 -11.58
CA ALA A 160 26.10 -4.28 -11.22
C ALA A 160 24.97 -4.05 -10.21
N PHE A 161 25.18 -3.13 -9.27
CA PHE A 161 24.15 -2.76 -8.29
C PHE A 161 23.08 -1.84 -8.90
N TRP A 162 23.44 -1.02 -9.89
CA TRP A 162 22.46 -0.22 -10.63
C TRP A 162 21.49 -1.12 -11.38
N PHE A 163 22.02 -2.14 -12.06
CA PHE A 163 21.21 -3.19 -12.67
C PHE A 163 20.31 -3.88 -11.64
N HIS A 164 20.88 -4.32 -10.51
CA HIS A 164 20.11 -4.96 -9.44
C HIS A 164 18.98 -4.05 -8.92
N ALA A 165 19.24 -2.76 -8.74
CA ALA A 165 18.24 -1.81 -8.26
C ALA A 165 17.08 -1.63 -9.25
N VAL A 166 17.37 -1.51 -10.54
CA VAL A 166 16.33 -1.41 -11.58
C VAL A 166 15.51 -2.70 -11.66
N GLN A 167 16.14 -3.87 -11.63
CA GLN A 167 15.41 -5.15 -11.64
C GLN A 167 14.54 -5.31 -10.39
N THR A 168 15.08 -4.99 -9.21
CA THR A 168 14.33 -5.07 -7.96
C THR A 168 13.13 -4.13 -7.98
N PHE A 169 13.28 -2.90 -8.48
CA PHE A 169 12.17 -1.98 -8.65
C PHE A 169 11.10 -2.55 -9.60
N ARG A 170 11.49 -3.06 -10.78
CA ARG A 170 10.55 -3.64 -11.76
C ARG A 170 9.81 -4.88 -11.26
N GLU A 171 10.47 -5.71 -10.45
CA GLU A 171 9.89 -6.97 -9.96
C GLU A 171 9.03 -6.76 -8.72
N THR A 172 9.44 -5.86 -7.83
CA THR A 172 8.90 -5.77 -6.46
C THR A 172 8.35 -4.39 -6.09
N GLY A 173 8.64 -3.36 -6.90
CA GLY A 173 8.32 -1.97 -6.61
C GLY A 173 9.27 -1.34 -5.57
N SER A 174 10.20 -2.09 -5.01
CA SER A 174 11.08 -1.59 -3.96
C SER A 174 12.09 -0.57 -4.49
N VAL A 175 12.08 0.62 -3.89
CA VAL A 175 13.07 1.68 -4.17
C VAL A 175 14.28 1.64 -3.23
N GLN A 176 14.31 0.70 -2.28
CA GLN A 176 15.38 0.58 -1.28
C GLN A 176 16.79 0.48 -1.91
N PRO A 177 17.04 -0.35 -2.94
CA PRO A 177 18.37 -0.43 -3.56
C PRO A 177 18.82 0.87 -4.21
N LEU A 178 17.91 1.75 -4.62
CA LEU A 178 18.24 3.06 -5.20
C LEU A 178 18.72 4.04 -4.14
N TRP A 179 18.10 4.00 -2.97
CA TRP A 179 18.60 4.73 -1.80
C TRP A 179 20.03 4.30 -1.47
N GLU A 180 20.32 2.99 -1.52
CA GLU A 180 21.66 2.46 -1.29
C GLU A 180 22.66 2.93 -2.35
N ILE A 181 22.26 2.99 -3.62
CA ILE A 181 23.06 3.59 -4.69
C ILE A 181 23.37 5.05 -4.39
N ALA A 182 22.35 5.86 -4.05
CA ALA A 182 22.54 7.27 -3.73
C ALA A 182 23.51 7.45 -2.55
N CYS A 183 23.37 6.63 -1.50
CA CYS A 183 24.28 6.60 -0.34
C CYS A 183 25.71 6.23 -0.72
N ARG A 184 25.90 5.11 -1.41
CA ARG A 184 27.22 4.58 -1.74
C ARG A 184 27.97 5.46 -2.75
N GLU A 185 27.30 5.84 -3.84
CA GLU A 185 27.96 6.56 -4.93
C GLU A 185 28.31 8.00 -4.53
N SER A 186 27.45 8.69 -3.76
CA SER A 186 27.79 10.00 -3.22
C SER A 186 29.00 9.94 -2.28
N SER A 187 29.05 8.99 -1.35
CA SER A 187 30.18 8.80 -0.44
C SER A 187 31.48 8.52 -1.21
N ARG A 188 31.42 7.63 -2.21
CA ARG A 188 32.57 7.32 -3.08
C ARG A 188 33.08 8.54 -3.84
N ILE A 189 32.17 9.32 -4.42
CA ILE A 189 32.49 10.56 -5.14
C ILE A 189 33.17 11.57 -4.22
N PHE A 190 32.65 11.77 -3.01
CA PHE A 190 33.24 12.72 -2.07
C PHE A 190 34.61 12.28 -1.56
N GLN A 191 34.80 10.99 -1.29
CA GLN A 191 36.10 10.44 -0.89
C GLN A 191 37.18 10.59 -1.97
N ARG A 192 36.81 10.43 -3.24
CA ARG A 192 37.75 10.53 -4.37
C ARG A 192 37.90 11.95 -4.92
N GLU A 193 37.12 12.90 -4.41
CA GLU A 193 37.06 14.28 -4.86
C GLU A 193 36.74 14.47 -6.37
N THR A 194 36.18 13.45 -7.04
CA THR A 194 35.87 13.45 -8.47
C THR A 194 34.39 13.70 -8.73
N ASN A 195 34.00 14.56 -9.68
CA ASN A 195 32.60 14.81 -10.04
C ASN A 195 31.72 15.24 -8.83
N LYS A 196 32.24 16.13 -7.96
CA LYS A 196 31.58 16.57 -6.72
C LYS A 196 30.13 17.03 -6.95
N GLU A 197 29.82 17.64 -8.10
CA GLU A 197 28.45 18.03 -8.48
C GLU A 197 27.47 16.84 -8.48
N VAL A 198 27.84 15.72 -9.11
CA VAL A 198 27.02 14.49 -9.14
C VAL A 198 26.88 13.91 -7.73
N GLY A 199 27.94 13.98 -6.92
CA GLY A 199 27.91 13.58 -5.52
C GLY A 199 26.88 14.37 -4.71
N TYR A 200 26.83 15.69 -4.89
CA TYR A 200 25.80 16.52 -4.28
C TYR A 200 24.40 16.15 -4.76
N LYS A 201 24.19 15.97 -6.08
CA LYS A 201 22.88 15.54 -6.62
C LYS A 201 22.39 14.25 -5.98
N LEU A 202 23.22 13.22 -5.94
CA LEU A 202 22.91 11.95 -5.27
C LEU A 202 22.65 12.14 -3.78
N SER A 203 23.42 13.01 -3.11
CA SER A 203 23.21 13.29 -1.69
C SER A 203 21.85 13.94 -1.39
N HIS A 204 21.35 14.80 -2.29
CA HIS A 204 20.03 15.41 -2.14
C HIS A 204 18.87 14.41 -2.30
N LEU A 205 19.12 13.26 -2.94
CA LEU A 205 18.11 12.20 -3.15
C LEU A 205 18.03 11.20 -2.00
N LYS A 206 18.99 11.18 -1.07
CA LYS A 206 19.00 10.20 0.04
C LYS A 206 17.72 10.26 0.87
N GLU A 207 17.33 11.44 1.34
CA GLU A 207 16.14 11.59 2.18
C GLU A 207 14.83 11.31 1.42
N PRO A 208 14.59 11.84 0.21
CA PRO A 208 13.42 11.49 -0.58
C PRO A 208 13.30 9.99 -0.90
N LEU A 209 14.40 9.34 -1.32
CA LEU A 209 14.40 7.92 -1.61
C LEU A 209 14.14 7.08 -0.37
N GLN A 210 14.67 7.48 0.79
CA GLN A 210 14.40 6.79 2.05
C GLN A 210 12.93 6.88 2.44
N LYS A 211 12.33 8.07 2.35
CA LYS A 211 10.90 8.27 2.66
C LYS A 211 10.02 7.46 1.71
N LEU A 212 10.28 7.56 0.40
CA LEU A 212 9.56 6.81 -0.62
C LEU A 212 9.68 5.29 -0.41
N SER A 213 10.85 4.80 0.00
CA SER A 213 11.07 3.39 0.37
C SER A 213 10.12 2.94 1.47
N LEU A 214 9.97 3.78 2.51
CA LEU A 214 9.10 3.50 3.64
C LEU A 214 7.61 3.61 3.28
N SER A 215 7.18 4.69 2.62
CA SER A 215 5.77 4.88 2.26
C SER A 215 5.26 3.84 1.27
N THR A 216 6.13 3.38 0.36
CA THR A 216 5.86 2.25 -0.54
C THR A 216 5.79 0.93 0.24
N SER A 217 6.76 0.65 1.11
CA SER A 217 6.78 -0.61 1.87
C SER A 217 5.64 -0.71 2.90
N PHE A 218 5.15 0.43 3.41
CA PHE A 218 4.07 0.49 4.40
C PHE A 218 2.67 0.68 3.79
N CYS A 219 2.56 0.67 2.46
CA CYS A 219 1.27 0.80 1.76
C CYS A 219 0.52 2.09 2.14
N LEU A 220 1.22 3.24 2.14
CA LEU A 220 0.67 4.54 2.51
C LEU A 220 0.46 5.41 1.26
N PRO A 221 -0.68 5.33 0.54
CA PRO A 221 -0.84 5.91 -0.81
C PRO A 221 -0.82 7.45 -0.85
N LEU A 222 -1.20 8.12 0.25
CA LEU A 222 -1.12 9.57 0.34
C LEU A 222 0.32 10.03 0.58
N GLU A 223 1.01 9.44 1.56
CA GLU A 223 2.43 9.67 1.82
C GLU A 223 3.29 9.36 0.60
N MET A 224 3.03 8.21 -0.05
CA MET A 224 3.73 7.81 -1.27
C MET A 224 3.59 8.89 -2.35
N GLY A 225 2.40 9.44 -2.57
CA GLY A 225 2.23 10.51 -3.55
C GLY A 225 2.99 11.80 -3.22
N MET A 226 3.05 12.17 -1.95
CA MET A 226 3.85 13.32 -1.48
C MET A 226 5.36 13.06 -1.61
N ASP A 227 5.82 11.86 -1.24
CA ASP A 227 7.23 11.46 -1.32
C ASP A 227 7.71 11.34 -2.77
N VAL A 228 6.86 10.85 -3.68
CA VAL A 228 7.12 10.89 -5.13
C VAL A 228 7.30 12.32 -5.60
N ASN A 229 6.39 13.24 -5.24
CA ASN A 229 6.51 14.65 -5.61
C ASN A 229 7.85 15.24 -5.13
N HIS A 230 8.21 14.99 -3.87
CA HIS A 230 9.47 15.46 -3.28
C HIS A 230 10.70 14.88 -3.98
N LEU A 231 10.67 13.59 -4.35
CA LEU A 231 11.72 12.94 -5.12
C LEU A 231 11.88 13.62 -6.49
N LEU A 232 10.78 13.75 -7.24
CA LEU A 232 10.80 14.32 -8.59
C LEU A 232 11.28 15.78 -8.60
N GLN A 233 10.94 16.58 -7.59
CA GLN A 233 11.42 17.96 -7.46
C GLN A 233 12.93 18.05 -7.23
N LYS A 234 13.54 17.08 -6.53
CA LYS A 234 14.98 17.07 -6.25
C LYS A 234 15.81 16.35 -7.31
N MET A 235 15.17 15.62 -8.21
CA MET A 235 15.84 14.83 -9.23
C MET A 235 16.27 15.73 -10.40
N ASP A 236 17.54 16.13 -10.40
CA ASP A 236 18.14 17.01 -11.42
C ASP A 236 19.30 16.33 -12.16
N PHE A 237 19.03 15.19 -12.80
CA PHE A 237 19.98 14.56 -13.72
C PHE A 237 19.71 15.05 -15.14
N LYS A 238 20.56 15.95 -15.65
CA LYS A 238 20.50 16.46 -17.03
C LYS A 238 21.54 15.72 -17.88
N SER A 239 21.15 15.32 -19.09
CA SER A 239 21.88 14.39 -19.98
C SER A 239 23.22 14.87 -20.59
N ASP A 240 23.75 16.02 -20.16
CA ASP A 240 24.71 16.77 -20.99
C ASP A 240 26.09 16.99 -20.33
N LYS A 241 26.42 16.28 -19.23
CA LYS A 241 27.62 16.58 -18.43
C LYS A 241 28.70 15.49 -18.44
N SER A 242 28.37 14.22 -18.20
CA SER A 242 29.35 13.12 -18.20
C SER A 242 28.71 11.75 -18.46
N SER A 243 29.46 10.79 -19.01
CA SER A 243 28.94 9.42 -19.25
C SER A 243 28.44 8.74 -17.98
N PHE A 244 29.09 9.00 -16.83
CA PHE A 244 28.67 8.47 -15.53
C PHE A 244 27.32 9.03 -15.09
N GLU A 245 27.14 10.35 -15.21
CA GLU A 245 25.85 11.01 -14.90
C GLU A 245 24.74 10.53 -15.85
N ASN A 246 25.05 10.35 -17.14
CA ASN A 246 24.08 9.88 -18.12
C ASN A 246 23.59 8.46 -17.83
N LEU A 247 24.47 7.56 -17.38
CA LEU A 247 24.06 6.21 -16.96
C LEU A 247 23.21 6.24 -15.68
N LEU A 248 23.54 7.09 -14.70
CA LEU A 248 22.69 7.29 -13.53
C LEU A 248 21.32 7.88 -13.92
N ALA A 249 21.29 8.80 -14.87
CA ALA A 249 20.04 9.36 -15.38
C ALA A 249 19.13 8.28 -15.97
N LEU A 250 19.69 7.29 -16.69
CA LEU A 250 18.91 6.14 -17.18
C LEU A 250 18.27 5.35 -16.05
N VAL A 251 19.02 5.09 -14.97
CA VAL A 251 18.53 4.37 -13.79
C VAL A 251 17.36 5.13 -13.17
N PHE A 252 17.54 6.42 -12.85
CA PHE A 252 16.53 7.22 -12.16
C PHE A 252 15.32 7.56 -13.04
N ARG A 253 15.51 7.67 -14.36
CA ARG A 253 14.41 7.92 -15.31
C ARG A 253 13.36 6.81 -15.25
N GLU A 254 13.79 5.55 -15.26
CA GLU A 254 12.90 4.39 -15.19
C GLU A 254 11.89 4.50 -14.02
N ILE A 255 12.38 4.86 -12.84
CA ILE A 255 11.53 5.01 -11.64
C ILE A 255 10.62 6.24 -11.77
N SER A 256 11.20 7.36 -12.20
CA SER A 256 10.46 8.62 -12.25
C SER A 256 9.29 8.58 -13.24
N GLU A 257 9.46 7.92 -14.39
CA GLU A 257 8.42 7.78 -15.40
C GLU A 257 7.28 6.90 -14.89
N GLU A 258 7.59 5.79 -14.21
CA GLU A 258 6.55 4.90 -13.68
C GLU A 258 5.80 5.49 -12.49
N LEU A 259 6.47 6.26 -11.62
CA LEU A 259 5.86 6.83 -10.42
C LEU A 259 5.20 8.19 -10.65
N ALA A 260 5.44 8.88 -11.77
CA ALA A 260 4.99 10.24 -12.02
C ALA A 260 3.48 10.44 -11.78
N ASP A 261 2.67 9.45 -12.18
CA ASP A 261 1.21 9.47 -12.06
C ASP A 261 0.70 9.41 -10.60
N PHE A 262 1.56 9.09 -9.63
CA PHE A 262 1.18 8.97 -8.22
C PHE A 262 1.35 10.28 -7.44
N THR A 263 1.96 11.29 -8.05
CA THR A 263 2.34 12.57 -7.44
C THR A 263 1.17 13.28 -6.77
N ILE A 264 1.36 13.71 -5.52
CA ILE A 264 0.53 14.70 -4.83
C ILE A 264 1.35 15.98 -4.64
N LYS A 265 0.90 17.09 -5.22
CA LYS A 265 1.60 18.39 -5.17
C LYS A 265 1.29 19.22 -3.91
N LEU A 266 0.58 18.63 -2.94
CA LEU A 266 0.18 19.26 -1.69
C LEU A 266 1.04 18.72 -0.54
N ASN A 267 1.35 19.61 0.41
CA ASN A 267 2.20 19.26 1.56
C ASN A 267 1.39 18.82 2.79
N GLU A 268 0.09 19.10 2.84
CA GLU A 268 -0.78 18.77 3.96
C GLU A 268 -1.95 17.88 3.50
N LYS A 269 -2.19 16.79 4.25
CA LYS A 269 -3.21 15.80 3.88
C LYS A 269 -4.64 16.35 3.92
N ASN A 270 -4.95 17.23 4.86
CA ASN A 270 -6.26 17.87 5.00
C ASN A 270 -6.65 18.74 3.79
N GLN A 271 -5.68 19.15 2.97
CA GLN A 271 -5.91 19.91 1.75
C GLN A 271 -6.26 19.01 0.55
N ILE A 272 -6.03 17.70 0.66
CA ILE A 272 -6.33 16.75 -0.40
C ILE A 272 -7.84 16.54 -0.48
N GLN A 273 -8.40 16.97 -1.60
CA GLN A 273 -9.81 16.74 -1.90
C GLN A 273 -9.99 15.32 -2.44
N LEU A 274 -11.02 14.65 -1.94
CA LEU A 274 -11.47 13.40 -2.51
C LEU A 274 -12.18 13.68 -3.84
N SER A 275 -11.43 13.69 -4.93
CA SER A 275 -11.91 13.86 -6.30
C SER A 275 -11.98 12.53 -7.04
N THR A 276 -12.59 12.51 -8.22
CA THR A 276 -12.54 11.34 -9.11
C THR A 276 -11.09 11.05 -9.53
N ASP A 277 -10.28 12.07 -9.78
CA ASP A 277 -8.85 11.92 -10.08
C ASP A 277 -8.08 11.28 -8.93
N GLU A 278 -8.40 11.64 -7.68
CA GLU A 278 -7.77 11.04 -6.50
C GLU A 278 -8.14 9.55 -6.36
N LEU A 279 -9.40 9.18 -6.61
CA LEU A 279 -9.81 7.77 -6.66
C LEU A 279 -9.04 7.00 -7.74
N PHE A 280 -8.88 7.59 -8.94
CA PHE A 280 -8.11 6.96 -10.01
C PHE A 280 -6.62 6.88 -9.70
N ARG A 281 -6.04 7.88 -9.02
CA ARG A 281 -4.65 7.86 -8.57
C ARG A 281 -4.41 6.71 -7.60
N GLU A 282 -5.25 6.57 -6.57
CA GLU A 282 -5.20 5.45 -5.62
C GLU A 282 -5.39 4.09 -6.32
N TYR A 283 -6.31 4.00 -7.29
CA TYR A 283 -6.48 2.80 -8.11
C TYR A 283 -5.21 2.42 -8.87
N LYS A 284 -4.56 3.38 -9.55
CA LYS A 284 -3.30 3.12 -10.27
C LYS A 284 -2.21 2.60 -9.32
N ILE A 285 -2.16 3.09 -8.09
CA ILE A 285 -1.24 2.59 -7.06
C ILE A 285 -1.60 1.14 -6.68
N ALA A 286 -2.89 0.82 -6.47
CA ALA A 286 -3.33 -0.55 -6.18
C ALA A 286 -2.95 -1.54 -7.31
N GLU A 287 -3.19 -1.14 -8.56
CA GLU A 287 -2.82 -1.91 -9.74
C GLU A 287 -1.30 -2.10 -9.84
N TRP A 288 -0.54 -1.02 -9.57
CA TRP A 288 0.92 -1.05 -9.53
C TRP A 288 1.43 -2.06 -8.50
N TYR A 289 0.90 -2.10 -7.28
CA TYR A 289 1.29 -3.13 -6.29
C TYR A 289 1.01 -4.56 -6.79
N SER A 290 -0.12 -4.80 -7.46
CA SER A 290 -0.43 -6.12 -8.03
C SER A 290 0.58 -6.54 -9.11
N ARG A 291 0.94 -5.61 -10.01
CA ARG A 291 1.95 -5.83 -11.05
C ARG A 291 3.32 -6.18 -10.47
N HIS A 292 3.67 -5.55 -9.35
CA HIS A 292 4.94 -5.72 -8.64
C HIS A 292 4.94 -6.81 -7.56
N GLY A 293 4.01 -7.78 -7.65
CA GLY A 293 4.04 -8.95 -6.76
C GLY A 293 3.59 -8.70 -5.33
N ASN A 294 2.89 -7.59 -5.04
CA ASN A 294 2.35 -7.24 -3.72
C ASN A 294 0.81 -7.29 -3.72
N PRO A 295 0.18 -8.48 -3.81
CA PRO A 295 -1.27 -8.63 -3.91
C PRO A 295 -2.02 -8.21 -2.64
N ASP A 296 -1.40 -8.32 -1.47
CA ASP A 296 -1.91 -7.90 -0.18
C ASP A 296 -2.04 -6.36 -0.09
N HIS A 297 -1.01 -5.62 -0.51
CA HIS A 297 -1.06 -4.16 -0.63
C HIS A 297 -2.13 -3.71 -1.63
N CYS A 298 -2.26 -4.39 -2.77
CA CYS A 298 -3.35 -4.16 -3.72
C CYS A 298 -4.71 -4.28 -3.02
N LEU A 299 -4.97 -5.39 -2.31
CA LEU A 299 -6.24 -5.63 -1.61
C LEU A 299 -6.53 -4.63 -0.48
N ILE A 300 -5.50 -4.18 0.23
CA ILE A 300 -5.64 -3.13 1.25
C ILE A 300 -6.15 -1.84 0.61
N ILE A 301 -5.51 -1.39 -0.47
CA ILE A 301 -5.91 -0.16 -1.17
C ILE A 301 -7.28 -0.33 -1.82
N LEU A 302 -7.57 -1.45 -2.49
CA LEU A 302 -8.90 -1.69 -3.07
C LEU A 302 -10.02 -1.61 -2.01
N GLY A 303 -9.78 -2.11 -0.80
CA GLY A 303 -10.73 -1.99 0.31
C GLY A 303 -10.98 -0.54 0.73
N GLU A 304 -9.91 0.24 0.92
CA GLU A 304 -10.07 1.65 1.29
C GLU A 304 -10.61 2.50 0.13
N LEU A 305 -10.32 2.12 -1.12
CA LEU A 305 -10.84 2.75 -2.33
C LEU A 305 -12.35 2.57 -2.47
N MET A 306 -12.92 1.41 -2.08
CA MET A 306 -14.38 1.21 -2.00
C MET A 306 -15.04 2.17 -0.99
N ILE A 307 -14.37 2.43 0.14
CA ILE A 307 -14.83 3.38 1.17
C ILE A 307 -14.77 4.81 0.61
N ASN A 308 -13.63 5.19 0.04
CA ASN A 308 -13.42 6.50 -0.59
C ASN A 308 -14.45 6.73 -1.71
N TRP A 309 -14.67 5.76 -2.58
CA TRP A 309 -15.70 5.79 -3.63
C TRP A 309 -17.09 6.07 -3.06
N LEU A 310 -17.48 5.38 -1.97
CA LEU A 310 -18.80 5.58 -1.37
C LEU A 310 -18.93 6.97 -0.74
N ILE A 311 -17.91 7.42 0.00
CA ILE A 311 -17.87 8.76 0.61
C ILE A 311 -18.04 9.84 -0.47
N LYS A 312 -17.33 9.70 -1.60
CA LYS A 312 -17.42 10.62 -2.73
C LYS A 312 -18.82 10.62 -3.35
N THR A 313 -19.32 9.43 -3.68
CA THR A 313 -20.59 9.23 -4.38
C THR A 313 -21.78 9.71 -3.56
N ARG A 314 -21.69 9.62 -2.22
CA ARG A 314 -22.75 10.05 -1.30
C ARG A 314 -22.49 11.39 -0.61
N ASN A 315 -21.39 12.07 -0.96
CA ASN A 315 -20.99 13.35 -0.37
C ASN A 315 -21.05 13.33 1.18
N MET A 316 -20.41 12.32 1.80
CA MET A 316 -20.59 12.02 3.23
C MET A 316 -19.82 12.96 4.18
N GLY A 317 -19.10 13.95 3.66
CA GLY A 317 -18.31 14.89 4.46
C GLY A 317 -16.81 14.63 4.39
N ASN A 318 -16.11 14.87 5.50
CA ASN A 318 -14.65 14.77 5.56
C ASN A 318 -14.18 13.32 5.48
N TRP A 319 -13.59 12.96 4.33
CA TRP A 319 -13.21 11.59 4.00
C TRP A 319 -12.06 11.03 4.84
N LEU A 320 -11.28 11.89 5.50
CA LEU A 320 -10.17 11.48 6.36
C LEU A 320 -10.61 11.17 7.80
N GLU A 321 -11.85 11.50 8.19
CA GLU A 321 -12.34 11.24 9.55
C GLU A 321 -12.72 9.77 9.74
N TYR A 322 -11.91 9.07 10.53
CA TYR A 322 -12.07 7.64 10.76
C TYR A 322 -13.39 7.30 11.48
N ASN A 323 -13.58 7.81 12.70
CA ASN A 323 -14.66 7.40 13.61
C ASN A 323 -16.07 7.82 13.18
N THR A 324 -16.19 8.80 12.27
CA THR A 324 -17.45 9.38 11.80
C THR A 324 -17.70 8.93 10.36
N THR A 325 -17.12 9.63 9.39
CA THR A 325 -17.38 9.46 7.95
C THR A 325 -16.97 8.08 7.44
N ARG A 326 -15.74 7.64 7.72
CA ARG A 326 -15.20 6.37 7.17
C ARG A 326 -15.88 5.16 7.78
N GLU A 327 -16.06 5.13 9.10
CA GLU A 327 -16.78 4.04 9.78
C GLU A 327 -18.24 3.97 9.34
N ARG A 328 -18.90 5.11 9.09
CA ARG A 328 -20.25 5.12 8.51
C ARG A 328 -20.27 4.51 7.11
N ALA A 329 -19.35 4.88 6.23
CA ALA A 329 -19.24 4.31 4.89
C ALA A 329 -18.95 2.81 4.92
N ARG A 330 -18.03 2.36 5.78
CA ARG A 330 -17.72 0.94 6.01
C ARG A 330 -18.94 0.15 6.46
N ARG A 331 -19.74 0.68 7.40
CA ARG A 331 -20.99 0.05 7.86
C ARG A 331 -22.01 -0.10 6.73
N ILE A 332 -22.15 0.90 5.87
CA ILE A 332 -23.05 0.83 4.72
C ILE A 332 -22.60 -0.27 3.74
N LEU A 333 -21.31 -0.35 3.41
CA LEU A 333 -20.76 -1.41 2.55
C LEU A 333 -20.93 -2.81 3.15
N ASN A 334 -20.71 -2.95 4.47
CA ASN A 334 -21.00 -4.19 5.19
C ASN A 334 -22.49 -4.57 5.09
N GLY A 335 -23.39 -3.59 5.18
CA GLY A 335 -24.81 -3.80 5.01
C GLY A 335 -25.20 -4.23 3.59
N MET A 336 -24.56 -3.67 2.55
CA MET A 336 -24.73 -4.11 1.17
C MET A 336 -24.27 -5.57 0.97
N SER A 337 -23.13 -5.94 1.55
CA SER A 337 -22.66 -7.33 1.57
C SER A 337 -23.66 -8.26 2.28
N ASN A 338 -24.22 -7.82 3.40
CA ASN A 338 -25.23 -8.61 4.11
C ASN A 338 -26.50 -8.80 3.30
N ARG A 339 -26.99 -7.74 2.63
CA ARG A 339 -28.12 -7.81 1.70
C ARG A 339 -27.87 -8.81 0.58
N SER A 340 -26.69 -8.75 -0.04
CA SER A 340 -26.32 -9.66 -1.14
C SER A 340 -26.38 -11.12 -0.68
N ARG A 341 -25.73 -11.41 0.46
CA ARG A 341 -25.67 -12.75 1.04
C ARG A 341 -27.05 -13.31 1.40
N GLU A 342 -27.95 -12.46 1.91
CA GLU A 342 -29.30 -12.86 2.32
C GLU A 342 -30.33 -12.77 1.18
N GLY A 343 -29.96 -12.27 -0.01
CA GLY A 343 -30.86 -12.12 -1.16
C GLY A 343 -31.95 -11.06 -0.96
N ILE A 344 -31.61 -9.95 -0.29
CA ILE A 344 -32.56 -8.90 0.11
C ILE A 344 -32.37 -7.62 -0.71
N GLY A 345 -33.47 -7.06 -1.23
CA GLY A 345 -33.51 -5.78 -1.97
C GLY A 345 -33.47 -5.94 -3.50
N PRO A 346 -33.49 -4.84 -4.26
CA PRO A 346 -33.49 -4.90 -5.73
C PRO A 346 -32.18 -5.47 -6.29
N ASP A 347 -32.30 -6.31 -7.32
CA ASP A 347 -31.42 -7.47 -7.54
C ASP A 347 -30.17 -7.25 -8.40
N ASN A 348 -29.80 -6.03 -8.81
CA ASN A 348 -28.63 -5.85 -9.68
C ASN A 348 -27.44 -5.12 -9.02
N VAL A 349 -27.49 -3.79 -8.85
CA VAL A 349 -26.26 -3.01 -8.58
C VAL A 349 -25.77 -3.08 -7.13
N LEU A 350 -26.67 -3.02 -6.13
CA LEU A 350 -26.29 -3.10 -4.72
C LEU A 350 -25.69 -4.45 -4.34
N LYS A 351 -26.20 -5.51 -4.98
CA LYS A 351 -25.73 -6.87 -4.83
C LYS A 351 -24.32 -7.01 -5.37
N GLU A 352 -24.06 -6.53 -6.59
CA GLU A 352 -22.73 -6.52 -7.19
C GLU A 352 -21.70 -5.77 -6.35
N ILE A 353 -22.06 -4.60 -5.81
CA ILE A 353 -21.19 -3.83 -4.90
C ILE A 353 -20.94 -4.60 -3.60
N GLY A 354 -21.98 -5.19 -3.00
CA GLY A 354 -21.89 -6.00 -1.79
C GLY A 354 -20.99 -7.23 -1.97
N ASP A 355 -21.11 -7.91 -3.11
CA ASP A 355 -20.31 -9.07 -3.48
C ASP A 355 -18.86 -8.69 -3.73
N LEU A 356 -18.61 -7.55 -4.39
CA LEU A 356 -17.28 -7.01 -4.59
C LEU A 356 -16.61 -6.68 -3.25
N TRP A 357 -17.30 -5.93 -2.39
CA TRP A 357 -16.84 -5.59 -1.04
C TRP A 357 -16.51 -6.84 -0.20
N SER A 358 -17.43 -7.82 -0.20
CA SER A 358 -17.24 -9.10 0.48
C SER A 358 -16.03 -9.85 -0.06
N SER A 359 -15.88 -9.92 -1.38
CA SER A 359 -14.79 -10.65 -2.03
C SER A 359 -13.42 -10.03 -1.73
N ILE A 360 -13.30 -8.69 -1.78
CA ILE A 360 -12.09 -7.97 -1.39
C ILE A 360 -11.77 -8.24 0.09
N GLY A 361 -12.75 -8.07 0.97
CA GLY A 361 -12.59 -8.29 2.41
C GLY A 361 -12.13 -9.71 2.74
N ASN A 362 -12.74 -10.72 2.11
CA ASN A 362 -12.37 -12.13 2.31
C ASN A 362 -10.94 -12.42 1.86
N GLN A 363 -10.54 -11.97 0.67
CA GLN A 363 -9.17 -12.16 0.18
C GLN A 363 -8.16 -11.42 1.07
N ARG A 364 -8.43 -10.16 1.42
CA ARG A 364 -7.55 -9.36 2.29
C ARG A 364 -7.39 -10.00 3.67
N ASN A 365 -8.47 -10.49 4.27
CA ASN A 365 -8.44 -11.10 5.60
C ASN A 365 -7.62 -12.41 5.61
N GLU A 366 -7.61 -13.17 4.51
CA GLU A 366 -6.74 -14.35 4.42
C GLU A 366 -5.24 -13.99 4.50
N PHE A 367 -4.82 -12.89 3.87
CA PHE A 367 -3.45 -12.36 3.99
C PHE A 367 -3.21 -11.77 5.38
N ALA A 368 -4.11 -10.91 5.86
CA ALA A 368 -3.97 -10.21 7.14
C ALA A 368 -3.92 -11.15 8.36
N HIS A 369 -4.62 -12.29 8.28
CA HIS A 369 -4.61 -13.31 9.32
C HIS A 369 -3.59 -14.42 9.04
N ALA A 370 -2.65 -14.23 8.11
CA ALA A 370 -1.59 -15.20 7.77
C ALA A 370 -2.10 -16.63 7.55
N GLY A 371 -3.34 -16.76 7.07
CA GLY A 371 -4.02 -18.03 6.88
C GLY A 371 -4.39 -18.84 8.13
N PHE A 372 -4.36 -18.27 9.34
CA PHE A 372 -4.81 -18.92 10.57
C PHE A 372 -6.33 -19.17 10.57
N LYS A 373 -6.74 -20.28 9.93
CA LYS A 373 -8.10 -20.83 9.93
C LYS A 373 -8.07 -22.35 9.71
N ASP A 374 -9.17 -23.04 10.04
CA ASP A 374 -9.26 -24.50 9.94
C ASP A 374 -9.15 -25.01 8.49
N GLN A 375 -9.56 -24.20 7.51
CA GLN A 375 -9.53 -24.59 6.09
C GLN A 375 -8.19 -24.28 5.43
N ILE A 376 -7.65 -25.25 4.68
CA ILE A 376 -6.48 -25.04 3.82
C ILE A 376 -6.77 -23.93 2.81
N ILE A 377 -5.86 -22.97 2.72
CA ILE A 377 -5.94 -21.89 1.74
C ILE A 377 -5.39 -22.37 0.40
N GLY A 378 -6.27 -22.40 -0.61
CA GLY A 378 -5.85 -22.63 -1.99
C GLY A 378 -5.04 -21.45 -2.52
N ILE A 379 -3.81 -21.72 -2.99
CA ILE A 379 -2.91 -20.69 -3.53
C ILE A 379 -3.10 -20.51 -5.05
N LYS A 380 -3.49 -21.60 -5.74
CA LYS A 380 -3.69 -21.60 -7.19
C LYS A 380 -4.81 -20.63 -7.58
N GLY A 381 -4.52 -19.70 -8.49
CA GLY A 381 -5.48 -18.71 -8.99
C GLY A 381 -5.71 -17.50 -8.07
N LYS A 382 -5.02 -17.40 -6.91
CA LYS A 382 -5.14 -16.21 -6.04
C LYS A 382 -4.75 -14.93 -6.74
N LYS A 383 -3.63 -14.94 -7.49
CA LYS A 383 -3.18 -13.79 -8.28
C LYS A 383 -4.24 -13.38 -9.30
N ASP A 384 -4.82 -14.35 -10.01
CA ASP A 384 -5.89 -14.09 -10.97
C ASP A 384 -7.13 -13.50 -10.29
N LYS A 385 -7.47 -13.98 -9.09
CA LYS A 385 -8.57 -13.44 -8.31
C LYS A 385 -8.33 -11.99 -7.89
N VAL A 386 -7.12 -11.64 -7.44
CA VAL A 386 -6.76 -10.25 -7.10
C VAL A 386 -6.83 -9.36 -8.34
N ASN A 387 -6.34 -9.82 -9.49
CA ASN A 387 -6.44 -9.08 -10.75
C ASN A 387 -7.90 -8.87 -11.20
N GLU A 388 -8.76 -9.90 -11.04
CA GLU A 388 -10.20 -9.80 -11.31
C GLU A 388 -10.85 -8.73 -10.41
N LEU A 389 -10.54 -8.72 -9.12
CA LEU A 389 -11.05 -7.72 -8.17
C LEU A 389 -10.56 -6.31 -8.52
N CYS A 390 -9.29 -6.16 -8.88
CA CYS A 390 -8.73 -4.89 -9.35
C CYS A 390 -9.51 -4.38 -10.57
N SER A 391 -9.73 -5.23 -11.58
CA SER A 391 -10.51 -4.87 -12.78
C SER A 391 -11.96 -4.50 -12.46
N LYS A 392 -12.61 -5.20 -11.52
CA LYS A 392 -13.97 -4.87 -11.07
C LYS A 392 -14.05 -3.50 -10.40
N VAL A 393 -13.08 -3.16 -9.55
CA VAL A 393 -12.99 -1.82 -8.95
C VAL A 393 -12.70 -0.76 -10.01
N ALA A 394 -11.85 -1.05 -11.01
CA ALA A 394 -11.62 -0.15 -12.14
C ALA A 394 -12.92 0.17 -12.89
N CYS A 395 -13.78 -0.83 -13.11
CA CYS A 395 -15.09 -0.63 -13.71
C CYS A 395 -16.02 0.21 -12.82
N LEU A 396 -15.99 -0.01 -11.51
CA LEU A 396 -16.79 0.79 -10.55
C LEU A 396 -16.40 2.28 -10.56
N LEU A 397 -15.12 2.59 -10.81
CA LEU A 397 -14.62 3.96 -10.89
C LEU A 397 -14.96 4.67 -12.21
N LYS A 398 -15.43 3.96 -13.25
CA LYS A 398 -15.85 4.60 -14.51
C LYS A 398 -17.18 5.35 -14.32
N GLU A 399 -17.28 6.51 -14.97
CA GLU A 399 -18.28 7.57 -14.69
C GLU A 399 -19.75 7.11 -14.74
N ASP A 400 -20.11 6.12 -15.58
CA ASP A 400 -21.50 5.67 -15.76
C ASP A 400 -22.10 5.01 -14.50
N LEU A 401 -21.27 4.45 -13.60
CA LEU A 401 -21.70 3.80 -12.35
C LEU A 401 -21.70 4.75 -11.14
N ILE A 402 -20.73 5.66 -11.09
CA ILE A 402 -20.66 6.72 -10.08
C ILE A 402 -21.90 7.62 -10.15
N HIS A 403 -22.41 7.84 -11.37
CA HIS A 403 -23.60 8.65 -11.64
C HIS A 403 -24.92 7.86 -11.88
N THR A 404 -24.93 6.53 -11.78
CA THR A 404 -26.19 5.75 -11.61
C THR A 404 -26.52 5.46 -10.15
N PHE A 405 -25.57 5.68 -9.24
CA PHE A 405 -25.79 5.72 -7.80
C PHE A 405 -26.31 7.05 -7.18
N PRO A 406 -26.72 8.12 -7.92
CA PRO A 406 -27.35 9.31 -7.35
C PRO A 406 -28.89 9.21 -7.32
N LEU A 407 -29.41 9.28 -6.10
CA LEU A 407 -30.30 10.33 -5.58
C LEU A 407 -31.65 10.71 -6.22
N ASN A 408 -32.17 10.04 -7.25
CA ASN A 408 -33.51 10.42 -7.73
C ASN A 408 -34.61 9.54 -7.12
N GLU A 409 -35.12 10.03 -5.98
CA GLU A 409 -36.38 9.70 -5.31
C GLU A 409 -36.50 8.29 -4.74
N ARG A 410 -36.04 8.10 -3.49
CA ARG A 410 -36.35 6.90 -2.73
C ARG A 410 -36.94 7.21 -1.37
N LYS A 411 -37.88 6.33 -1.03
CA LYS A 411 -38.87 6.51 0.01
C LYS A 411 -38.23 6.71 1.37
N LYS A 412 -38.86 7.58 2.15
CA LYS A 412 -38.60 7.78 3.55
C LYS A 412 -39.66 7.07 4.37
N LEU A 413 -39.23 6.19 5.26
CA LEU A 413 -40.09 5.52 6.23
C LEU A 413 -40.09 6.30 7.55
N LEU A 414 -41.27 6.54 8.09
CA LEU A 414 -41.44 6.94 9.48
C LEU A 414 -41.90 5.74 10.31
N ILE A 415 -41.25 5.44 11.43
CA ILE A 415 -41.64 4.38 12.36
C ILE A 415 -42.10 5.02 13.67
N VAL A 416 -43.33 4.76 14.09
CA VAL A 416 -43.94 5.44 15.25
C VAL A 416 -44.67 4.44 16.16
N PRO A 417 -44.54 4.54 17.49
CA PRO A 417 -45.33 3.72 18.39
C PRO A 417 -46.73 4.31 18.56
N PHE A 418 -47.74 3.45 18.73
CA PHE A 418 -49.11 3.86 19.00
C PHE A 418 -49.64 3.19 20.28
N GLY A 419 -49.62 3.98 21.36
CA GLY A 419 -50.16 3.62 22.68
C GLY A 419 -51.61 4.07 22.87
N LEU A 420 -52.05 4.09 24.13
CA LEU A 420 -53.43 4.44 24.52
C LEU A 420 -53.86 5.86 24.13
N SER A 421 -52.91 6.81 24.04
CA SER A 421 -53.17 8.17 23.56
C SER A 421 -52.58 8.37 22.15
N PRO A 422 -53.34 8.94 21.20
CA PRO A 422 -52.87 9.13 19.82
C PRO A 422 -51.89 10.30 19.63
N GLY A 423 -51.63 11.11 20.67
CA GLY A 423 -50.88 12.36 20.54
C GLY A 423 -49.46 12.22 19.97
N VAL A 424 -48.76 11.12 20.25
CA VAL A 424 -47.43 10.83 19.70
C VAL A 424 -47.52 10.49 18.21
N LEU A 425 -48.44 9.59 17.82
CA LEU A 425 -48.67 9.24 16.42
C LEU A 425 -49.07 10.48 15.61
N TYR A 426 -49.99 11.28 16.16
CA TYR A 426 -50.43 12.55 15.59
C TYR A 426 -49.26 13.51 15.38
N SER A 427 -48.50 13.80 16.45
CA SER A 427 -47.37 14.73 16.39
C SER A 427 -46.26 14.25 15.45
N ALA A 428 -45.91 12.96 15.48
CA ALA A 428 -44.89 12.38 14.60
C ALA A 428 -45.29 12.52 13.13
N ALA A 429 -46.56 12.21 12.83
CA ALA A 429 -47.10 12.29 11.49
C ALA A 429 -47.12 13.74 10.98
N LEU A 430 -47.48 14.72 11.80
CA LEU A 430 -47.56 16.13 11.37
C LEU A 430 -46.19 16.82 11.30
N LEU A 431 -45.25 16.48 12.19
CA LEU A 431 -43.93 17.10 12.28
C LEU A 431 -42.86 16.44 11.40
N SER A 432 -43.21 15.37 10.68
CA SER A 432 -42.28 14.63 9.83
C SER A 432 -42.76 14.58 8.38
N ARG A 433 -41.81 14.77 7.45
CA ARG A 433 -41.99 14.39 6.04
C ARG A 433 -41.60 12.93 5.88
N PHE A 434 -42.43 12.13 5.21
CA PHE A 434 -42.23 10.71 4.92
C PHE A 434 -43.11 10.30 3.74
N ASP A 435 -42.78 9.18 3.11
CA ASP A 435 -43.56 8.58 2.02
C ASP A 435 -44.45 7.45 2.54
N ASP A 436 -43.89 6.65 3.45
CA ASP A 436 -44.59 5.54 4.09
C ASP A 436 -44.48 5.64 5.63
N LEU A 437 -45.48 5.11 6.34
CA LEU A 437 -45.57 5.12 7.80
C LEU A 437 -45.73 3.69 8.33
N LEU A 438 -44.83 3.25 9.21
CA LEU A 438 -44.96 2.02 9.98
C LEU A 438 -45.40 2.34 11.41
N ILE A 439 -46.53 1.78 11.81
CA ILE A 439 -47.10 1.96 13.15
C ILE A 439 -46.90 0.68 13.96
N VAL A 440 -46.24 0.80 15.11
CA VAL A 440 -46.00 -0.29 16.06
C VAL A 440 -47.00 -0.17 17.21
N PHE A 441 -47.87 -1.16 17.40
CA PHE A 441 -48.95 -1.11 18.39
C PHE A 441 -49.38 -2.50 18.87
N SER A 442 -50.24 -2.58 19.90
CA SER A 442 -50.73 -3.85 20.45
C SER A 442 -52.20 -4.11 20.10
N LYS A 443 -52.67 -5.34 20.31
CA LYS A 443 -54.10 -5.68 20.18
C LYS A 443 -55.02 -4.77 21.00
N GLU A 444 -54.55 -4.29 22.15
CA GLU A 444 -55.30 -3.38 23.03
C GLU A 444 -55.61 -2.03 22.35
N THR A 445 -54.64 -1.46 21.63
CA THR A 445 -54.79 -0.14 21.00
C THR A 445 -55.36 -0.21 19.59
N GLN A 446 -55.45 -1.40 18.99
CA GLN A 446 -55.97 -1.62 17.64
C GLN A 446 -57.32 -0.93 17.34
N PRO A 447 -58.35 -0.95 18.23
CA PRO A 447 -59.63 -0.30 17.95
C PRO A 447 -59.54 1.22 17.83
N LEU A 448 -58.52 1.84 18.43
CA LEU A 448 -58.34 3.30 18.46
C LEU A 448 -57.60 3.82 17.22
N LEU A 449 -56.97 2.93 16.44
CA LEU A 449 -56.09 3.30 15.34
C LEU A 449 -56.83 4.06 14.23
N LEU A 450 -58.01 3.56 13.82
CA LEU A 450 -58.77 4.18 12.72
C LEU A 450 -59.17 5.62 13.04
N THR A 451 -59.65 5.87 14.27
CA THR A 451 -60.00 7.22 14.72
C THR A 451 -58.79 8.14 14.73
N ALA A 452 -57.63 7.66 15.20
CA ALA A 452 -56.40 8.44 15.20
C ALA A 452 -55.94 8.80 13.77
N LEU A 453 -56.00 7.84 12.85
CA LEU A 453 -55.66 8.04 11.44
C LEU A 453 -56.61 9.03 10.76
N ASP A 454 -57.90 8.98 11.06
CA ASP A 454 -58.88 9.92 10.50
C ASP A 454 -58.64 11.35 10.95
N GLU A 455 -58.26 11.58 12.22
CA GLU A 455 -57.88 12.90 12.70
C GLU A 455 -56.56 13.41 12.06
N ILE A 456 -55.58 12.52 11.84
CA ILE A 456 -54.35 12.86 11.10
C ILE A 456 -54.69 13.25 9.65
N ARG A 457 -55.59 12.51 8.99
CA ARG A 457 -56.04 12.83 7.62
C ARG A 457 -56.78 14.16 7.54
N LYS A 458 -57.59 14.51 8.54
CA LYS A 458 -58.26 15.82 8.61
C LYS A 458 -57.27 16.98 8.76
N SER A 459 -56.17 16.75 9.47
CA SER A 459 -55.19 17.78 9.81
C SER A 459 -54.02 17.90 8.81
N LYS A 460 -53.79 16.90 7.95
CA LYS A 460 -52.81 16.93 6.84
C LYS A 460 -53.50 16.95 5.47
N LYS A 461 -53.12 17.90 4.60
CA LYS A 461 -53.52 18.02 3.18
C LYS A 461 -52.90 16.97 2.22
N ILE A 462 -52.54 15.76 2.67
CA ILE A 462 -51.85 14.74 1.84
C ILE A 462 -52.48 13.36 2.11
N LEU A 463 -53.08 12.76 1.08
CA LEU A 463 -53.94 11.57 1.16
C LEU A 463 -53.29 10.27 0.61
N ASP A 464 -52.05 10.31 0.11
CA ASP A 464 -51.50 9.21 -0.72
C ASP A 464 -50.34 8.41 -0.08
N GLN A 465 -50.14 8.48 1.24
CA GLN A 465 -49.05 7.76 1.93
C GLN A 465 -49.46 6.32 2.30
N ASN A 466 -48.59 5.33 2.10
CA ASN A 466 -48.89 3.96 2.51
C ASN A 466 -48.68 3.80 4.02
N ILE A 467 -49.68 3.20 4.68
CA ILE A 467 -49.62 2.87 6.10
C ILE A 467 -49.39 1.37 6.23
N PHE A 468 -48.37 1.05 7.00
CA PHE A 468 -47.99 -0.29 7.41
C PHE A 468 -48.16 -0.43 8.91
N ILE A 469 -48.50 -1.64 9.33
CA ILE A 469 -48.77 -1.99 10.71
C ILE A 469 -47.86 -3.11 11.16
N PHE A 470 -47.41 -3.02 12.41
CA PHE A 470 -46.72 -4.07 13.14
C PHE A 470 -47.43 -4.30 14.47
N LEU A 471 -48.17 -5.41 14.55
CA LEU A 471 -49.00 -5.76 15.70
C LEU A 471 -48.20 -6.60 16.70
N LEU A 472 -48.17 -6.14 17.94
CA LEU A 472 -47.71 -6.89 19.11
C LEU A 472 -48.89 -7.64 19.76
N ASP A 473 -48.63 -8.84 20.25
CA ASP A 473 -49.60 -9.62 21.01
C ASP A 473 -49.83 -8.98 22.39
N ASP A 474 -48.75 -8.56 23.06
CA ASP A 474 -48.77 -7.91 24.38
C ASP A 474 -47.91 -6.65 24.40
N ALA A 475 -48.52 -5.54 24.85
CA ALA A 475 -47.87 -4.23 24.84
C ALA A 475 -46.69 -4.10 25.83
N HIS A 476 -46.59 -4.97 26.83
CA HIS A 476 -45.66 -4.81 27.95
C HIS A 476 -44.56 -5.89 27.99
N THR A 477 -44.79 -7.03 27.36
CA THR A 477 -43.92 -8.21 27.47
C THR A 477 -43.30 -8.67 26.15
N ASP A 478 -43.73 -8.13 25.00
CA ASP A 478 -43.21 -8.51 23.67
C ASP A 478 -41.82 -7.92 23.37
N PHE A 479 -40.80 -8.39 24.09
CA PHE A 479 -39.40 -8.10 23.81
C PHE A 479 -38.82 -9.08 22.79
N ILE A 480 -39.19 -8.92 21.52
CA ILE A 480 -38.80 -9.85 20.45
C ILE A 480 -37.28 -9.78 20.18
N PRO A 481 -36.54 -10.90 20.21
CA PRO A 481 -35.13 -10.95 19.84
C PRO A 481 -34.87 -10.55 18.38
N LEU A 482 -33.72 -9.92 18.09
CA LEU A 482 -33.38 -9.37 16.77
C LEU A 482 -33.46 -10.42 15.63
N ASN A 483 -32.96 -11.63 15.87
CA ASN A 483 -32.97 -12.73 14.90
C ASN A 483 -34.38 -13.22 14.54
N GLN A 484 -35.32 -13.14 15.47
CA GLN A 484 -36.72 -13.49 15.24
C GLN A 484 -37.48 -12.34 14.58
N LEU A 485 -37.20 -11.09 15.02
CA LEU A 485 -37.88 -9.90 14.53
C LEU A 485 -37.73 -9.69 13.02
N LYS A 486 -36.56 -10.01 12.44
CA LYS A 486 -36.32 -9.91 10.99
C LYS A 486 -37.37 -10.62 10.14
N ASN A 487 -37.82 -11.80 10.58
CA ASN A 487 -38.75 -12.65 9.85
C ASN A 487 -40.23 -12.32 10.12
N HIS A 488 -40.51 -11.46 11.10
CA HIS A 488 -41.90 -11.05 11.37
C HIS A 488 -42.45 -10.24 10.21
N LYS A 489 -43.78 -10.29 10.06
CA LYS A 489 -44.48 -9.63 8.96
C LYS A 489 -44.90 -8.22 9.37
N VAL A 490 -44.64 -7.27 8.48
CA VAL A 490 -45.37 -6.02 8.42
C VAL A 490 -46.51 -6.17 7.42
N GLU A 491 -47.64 -5.57 7.72
CA GLU A 491 -48.84 -5.64 6.87
C GLU A 491 -49.23 -4.23 6.43
N SER A 492 -49.56 -4.03 5.17
CA SER A 492 -50.18 -2.77 4.72
C SER A 492 -51.66 -2.77 5.09
N LEU A 493 -52.28 -1.60 5.22
CA LEU A 493 -53.74 -1.51 5.43
C LEU A 493 -54.57 -2.19 4.32
N ASN A 494 -53.97 -2.45 3.16
CA ASN A 494 -54.60 -3.15 2.04
C ASN A 494 -54.31 -4.68 2.04
N GLY A 495 -53.73 -5.23 3.13
CA GLY A 495 -53.49 -6.67 3.31
C GLY A 495 -52.22 -7.22 2.65
N LYS A 496 -51.33 -6.37 2.12
CA LYS A 496 -50.04 -6.83 1.57
C LYS A 496 -49.04 -7.04 2.71
N GLN A 497 -48.48 -8.23 2.82
CA GLN A 497 -47.48 -8.55 3.84
C GLN A 497 -46.06 -8.61 3.26
N SER A 498 -45.08 -8.17 4.05
CA SER A 498 -43.65 -8.29 3.76
C SER A 498 -42.91 -8.66 5.04
N SER A 499 -41.79 -9.39 4.97
CA SER A 499 -40.93 -9.56 6.14
C SER A 499 -40.23 -8.23 6.47
N ILE A 500 -39.92 -8.00 7.74
CA ILE A 500 -39.29 -6.76 8.21
C ILE A 500 -37.97 -6.47 7.48
N ASP A 501 -37.15 -7.49 7.28
CA ASP A 501 -35.86 -7.35 6.61
C ASP A 501 -36.00 -6.85 5.15
N HIS A 502 -36.91 -7.45 4.39
CA HIS A 502 -37.24 -7.04 3.03
C HIS A 502 -37.82 -5.64 3.02
N PHE A 503 -38.83 -5.40 3.87
CA PHE A 503 -39.52 -4.11 3.99
C PHE A 503 -38.55 -2.96 4.30
N LEU A 504 -37.74 -3.07 5.35
CA LEU A 504 -36.82 -2.00 5.75
C LEU A 504 -35.74 -1.76 4.70
N SER A 505 -35.37 -2.77 3.92
CA SER A 505 -34.35 -2.65 2.86
C SER A 505 -34.80 -1.79 1.68
N GLU A 506 -36.11 -1.58 1.51
CA GLU A 506 -36.68 -0.74 0.44
C GLU A 506 -36.44 0.77 0.65
N TYR A 507 -36.05 1.16 1.87
CA TYR A 507 -35.90 2.56 2.26
C TYR A 507 -34.44 2.97 2.38
N ASP A 508 -34.13 4.19 1.94
CA ASP A 508 -32.81 4.81 2.12
C ASP A 508 -32.75 5.72 3.35
N CYS A 509 -33.92 6.17 3.81
CA CYS A 509 -34.09 7.04 4.96
C CYS A 509 -35.17 6.50 5.89
N ILE A 510 -34.82 6.26 7.15
CA ILE A 510 -35.76 5.78 8.17
C ILE A 510 -35.62 6.67 9.41
N GLU A 511 -36.74 7.23 9.85
CA GLU A 511 -36.82 7.94 11.12
C GLU A 511 -37.67 7.14 12.10
N GLY A 512 -37.15 6.83 13.28
CA GLY A 512 -37.87 6.14 14.35
C GLY A 512 -38.16 7.06 15.52
N CYS A 513 -39.41 7.08 15.97
CA CYS A 513 -39.79 7.74 17.21
C CYS A 513 -39.55 6.79 18.39
N ILE A 514 -38.67 7.15 19.31
CA ILE A 514 -38.28 6.29 20.43
C ILE A 514 -38.96 6.66 21.76
N THR A 515 -40.07 7.39 21.66
CA THR A 515 -40.88 7.87 22.80
C THR A 515 -42.35 7.68 22.51
N GLY A 516 -43.17 7.57 23.56
CA GLY A 516 -44.58 7.21 23.42
C GLY A 516 -44.80 5.70 23.38
N GLY A 517 -46.06 5.28 23.44
CA GLY A 517 -46.39 3.86 23.59
C GLY A 517 -45.81 3.25 24.86
N THR A 518 -45.59 1.94 24.84
CA THR A 518 -44.97 1.20 25.94
C THR A 518 -43.46 1.02 25.72
N THR A 519 -42.75 0.59 26.75
CA THR A 519 -41.32 0.24 26.66
C THR A 519 -41.05 -0.85 25.63
N ALA A 520 -41.95 -1.84 25.48
CA ALA A 520 -41.80 -2.88 24.45
C ALA A 520 -41.88 -2.28 23.04
N MET A 521 -42.82 -1.36 22.77
CA MET A 521 -42.91 -0.68 21.47
C MET A 521 -41.63 0.13 21.16
N GLN A 522 -41.12 0.88 22.14
CA GLN A 522 -39.88 1.65 21.99
C GLN A 522 -38.68 0.74 21.70
N TYR A 523 -38.57 -0.36 22.43
CA TYR A 523 -37.55 -1.38 22.21
C TYR A 523 -37.63 -1.99 20.80
N ILE A 524 -38.84 -2.31 20.32
CA ILE A 524 -39.06 -2.83 18.97
C ILE A 524 -38.60 -1.82 17.92
N ILE A 525 -38.94 -0.53 18.07
CA ILE A 525 -38.52 0.52 17.13
C ILE A 525 -37.00 0.63 17.07
N GLU A 526 -36.30 0.63 18.22
CA GLU A 526 -34.84 0.59 18.26
C GLU A 526 -34.26 -0.65 17.55
N ARG A 527 -34.89 -1.82 17.74
CA ARG A 527 -34.48 -3.03 17.04
C ARG A 527 -34.71 -2.93 15.53
N LEU A 528 -35.82 -2.38 15.07
CA LEU A 528 -36.10 -2.13 13.65
C LEU A 528 -35.02 -1.22 13.03
N LEU A 529 -34.63 -0.15 13.71
CA LEU A 529 -33.54 0.73 13.27
C LEU A 529 -32.20 -0.01 13.18
N ASN A 530 -31.89 -0.89 14.13
CA ASN A 530 -30.68 -1.73 14.09
C ASN A 530 -30.71 -2.73 12.93
N ILE A 531 -31.87 -3.32 12.62
CA ILE A 531 -32.04 -4.19 11.45
C ILE A 531 -31.75 -3.40 10.17
N ALA A 532 -32.37 -2.23 10.02
CA ALA A 532 -32.13 -1.34 8.87
C ALA A 532 -30.64 -0.98 8.73
N GLN A 533 -29.94 -0.68 9.83
CA GLN A 533 -28.51 -0.40 9.83
C GLN A 533 -27.70 -1.62 9.37
N SER A 534 -28.07 -2.83 9.81
CA SER A 534 -27.40 -4.07 9.42
C SER A 534 -27.54 -4.39 7.93
N TYR A 535 -28.50 -3.76 7.26
CA TYR A 535 -28.66 -3.79 5.80
C TYR A 535 -28.15 -2.49 5.15
N GLY A 536 -27.39 -1.64 5.83
CA GLY A 536 -26.73 -0.50 5.19
C GLY A 536 -27.68 0.59 4.70
N VAL A 537 -28.83 0.77 5.36
CA VAL A 537 -29.68 1.96 5.15
C VAL A 537 -28.87 3.22 5.44
N PHE A 538 -28.87 4.18 4.51
CA PHE A 538 -27.94 5.31 4.47
C PHE A 538 -28.20 6.36 5.57
N ASN A 539 -29.47 6.65 5.82
CA ASN A 539 -29.89 7.70 6.73
C ASN A 539 -30.85 7.14 7.78
N LEU A 540 -30.33 6.93 8.98
CA LEU A 540 -31.10 6.48 10.12
C LEU A 540 -31.13 7.59 11.15
N LYS A 541 -32.32 7.89 11.65
CA LYS A 541 -32.51 8.94 12.66
C LYS A 541 -33.45 8.48 13.75
N ARG A 542 -33.03 8.67 14.99
CA ARG A 542 -33.85 8.59 16.19
C ARG A 542 -34.35 9.97 16.56
N PHE A 543 -35.62 10.04 16.93
CA PHE A 543 -36.17 11.25 17.51
C PHE A 543 -37.09 10.94 18.68
N ALA A 544 -37.20 11.90 19.58
CA ALA A 544 -38.16 11.91 20.66
C ALA A 544 -39.27 12.92 20.36
N LEU A 545 -40.46 12.65 20.87
CA LEU A 545 -41.57 13.57 20.96
C LEU A 545 -41.89 13.82 22.42
N ILE A 546 -41.98 15.10 22.77
CA ILE A 546 -42.25 15.54 24.13
C ILE A 546 -43.53 16.36 24.11
N ASP A 547 -44.53 15.92 24.87
CA ASP A 547 -45.71 16.71 25.19
C ASP A 547 -45.59 17.20 26.64
N LYS A 548 -45.47 18.52 26.80
CA LYS A 548 -45.26 19.16 28.11
C LYS A 548 -46.56 19.36 28.89
N ARG A 549 -47.72 19.06 28.30
CA ARG A 549 -49.03 19.19 28.95
C ARG A 549 -49.23 18.09 29.99
N SER A 550 -50.16 18.29 30.92
CA SER A 550 -50.47 17.27 31.93
C SER A 550 -51.02 15.99 31.29
N ILE A 551 -50.90 14.85 31.97
CA ILE A 551 -51.44 13.56 31.49
C ILE A 551 -52.98 13.66 31.29
N GLU A 552 -53.67 14.41 32.15
CA GLU A 552 -55.12 14.63 32.05
C GLU A 552 -55.48 15.46 30.81
N ASP A 553 -54.72 16.51 30.52
CA ASP A 553 -54.91 17.32 29.31
C ASP A 553 -54.62 16.52 28.03
N GLN A 554 -53.58 15.68 28.06
CA GLN A 554 -53.24 14.80 26.94
C GLN A 554 -54.32 13.75 26.68
N LYS A 555 -55.03 13.28 27.72
CA LYS A 555 -56.16 12.35 27.56
C LYS A 555 -57.41 13.05 27.04
N THR A 556 -57.70 14.25 27.55
CA THR A 556 -58.91 15.01 27.20
C THR A 556 -58.80 15.63 25.81
N ASN A 557 -57.62 16.13 25.45
CA ASN A 557 -57.34 16.78 24.17
C ASN A 557 -56.08 16.16 23.51
N PRO A 558 -56.18 14.93 22.99
CA PRO A 558 -55.01 14.18 22.54
C PRO A 558 -54.42 14.65 21.21
N PHE A 559 -55.17 15.37 20.37
CA PHE A 559 -54.75 15.82 19.03
C PHE A 559 -54.12 17.21 19.04
N VAL A 560 -53.09 17.39 19.87
CA VAL A 560 -52.30 18.64 19.94
C VAL A 560 -50.84 18.32 19.68
N LEU A 561 -50.16 19.20 18.96
CA LEU A 561 -48.75 19.00 18.60
C LEU A 561 -47.83 19.07 19.81
N GLY A 562 -47.02 18.03 19.99
CA GLY A 562 -45.85 18.06 20.86
C GLY A 562 -44.61 18.68 20.17
N GLU A 563 -43.47 18.58 20.83
CA GLU A 563 -42.17 19.04 20.33
C GLU A 563 -41.31 17.85 19.86
N LYS A 564 -40.76 17.93 18.63
CA LYS A 564 -39.87 16.90 18.06
C LYS A 564 -38.40 17.23 18.33
N PHE A 565 -37.68 16.30 18.95
CA PHE A 565 -36.25 16.41 19.24
C PHE A 565 -35.47 15.31 18.50
N LEU A 566 -34.55 15.70 17.63
CA LEU A 566 -33.64 14.74 17.00
C LEU A 566 -32.58 14.30 18.01
N LEU A 567 -32.40 13.00 18.17
CA LEU A 567 -31.49 12.42 19.17
C LEU A 567 -30.13 12.05 18.58
N ASP A 568 -30.14 11.58 17.34
CA ASP A 568 -28.91 11.40 16.59
C ASP A 568 -28.46 12.78 16.09
N GLN A 569 -27.38 13.33 16.67
CA GLN A 569 -26.71 14.48 16.05
C GLN A 569 -26.27 14.08 14.63
N GLN A 570 -26.19 15.05 13.71
CA GLN A 570 -25.61 14.80 12.38
C GLN A 570 -24.19 14.25 12.57
N MET A 571 -24.06 12.91 12.52
CA MET A 571 -22.79 12.18 12.51
C MET A 571 -22.22 12.09 11.10
#